data_AF-A0A3D3AEN5-F1
#
_entry.id   AF-A0A3D3AEN5-F1
#
_cell.length_a   1.000
_cell.length_b   1.000
_cell.length_c   1.000
_cell.angle_alpha   90.00
_cell.angle_beta   90.00
_cell.angle_gamma   90.00
#
_symmetry.space_group_name_H-M   'P 1'
#
loop_
_entity.id
_entity.type
_entity.pdbx_description
1 polymer ?
#
loop_
_entity_poly.entity_id
_entity_poly.type
_entity_poly.pdbx_seq_one_letter_code
_entity_poly.pdbx_strand_id
1 'polypeptide(L)' 'DNLTISLNGGGPIGNVMVSANSKGNIKGYVSNPQIDLPLNSKGKLDVGGAVGTNGTLNVIKDIGLK' A
#
# COMPACT_ATOMS: atom_id res chain seq x y z
N ASP A 1 -13.37 -9.79 -12.44
CA ASP A 1 -12.82 -9.80 -11.07
C ASP A 1 -11.69 -8.81 -10.93
N ASN A 2 -11.85 -7.89 -9.98
CA ASN A 2 -10.83 -6.92 -9.59
C ASN A 2 -10.54 -7.07 -8.11
N LEU A 3 -9.26 -6.95 -7.74
CA LEU A 3 -8.81 -6.88 -6.37
C LEU A 3 -8.24 -5.49 -6.13
N THR A 4 -8.75 -4.78 -5.14
CA THR A 4 -8.22 -3.49 -4.70
C THR A 4 -7.73 -3.62 -3.27
N ILE A 5 -6.49 -3.21 -3.04
CA ILE A 5 -5.84 -3.21 -1.74
C ILE A 5 -5.60 -1.75 -1.36
N SER A 6 -6.05 -1.36 -0.18
CA SER A 6 -5.77 -0.06 0.43
C SER A 6 -5.10 -0.27 1.76
N LEU A 7 -3.93 0.34 1.95
CA LEU A 7 -3.12 0.23 3.15
C LEU A 7 -2.84 1.63 3.71
N ASN A 8 -3.11 1.81 4.99
CA ASN A 8 -2.76 3.02 5.73
C ASN A 8 -2.35 2.62 7.14
N GLY A 9 -1.05 2.67 7.43
CA GLY A 9 -0.49 2.35 8.74
C GLY A 9 -0.22 3.58 9.61
N GLY A 10 -0.62 4.77 9.18
CA GLY A 10 -0.36 6.04 9.85
C GLY A 10 1.05 6.62 9.67
N GLY A 11 1.87 6.03 8.79
CA GLY A 11 3.22 6.50 8.48
C GLY A 11 3.27 7.61 7.42
N PRO A 12 4.46 8.23 7.22
CA PRO A 12 4.66 9.39 6.35
C PRO A 12 4.44 9.12 4.85
N ILE A 13 4.40 7.86 4.39
CA ILE A 13 4.05 7.53 3.00
C ILE A 13 2.57 7.79 2.69
N GLY A 14 1.73 7.87 3.74
CA GLY A 14 0.29 8.03 3.66
C GLY A 14 -0.44 6.78 3.15
N ASN A 15 -1.54 6.99 2.41
CA ASN A 15 -2.29 5.87 1.84
C ASN A 15 -1.49 5.23 0.69
N VAL A 16 -1.41 3.90 0.70
CA VAL A 16 -0.93 3.06 -0.40
C VAL A 16 -2.14 2.36 -1.00
N MET A 17 -2.39 2.58 -2.29
CA MET A 17 -3.53 1.97 -2.98
C MET A 17 -3.08 1.24 -4.22
N VAL A 18 -3.53 0.00 -4.38
CA VAL A 18 -3.22 -0.87 -5.53
C VAL A 18 -4.50 -1.53 -6.00
N SER A 19 -4.69 -1.62 -7.32
CA SER A 19 -5.76 -2.40 -7.93
C SER A 19 -5.19 -3.29 -9.01
N ALA A 20 -5.60 -4.55 -9.01
CA ALA A 20 -5.19 -5.56 -9.96
C ALA A 20 -6.41 -6.30 -10.52
N ASN A 21 -6.38 -6.63 -11.80
CA ASN A 21 -7.42 -7.45 -12.43
C ASN A 21 -6.92 -8.88 -12.71
N SER A 22 -7.85 -9.79 -13.01
CA SER A 22 -7.52 -11.20 -13.30
C SER A 22 -6.65 -11.43 -14.54
N LYS A 23 -6.42 -10.40 -15.35
CA LYS A 23 -5.53 -10.42 -16.52
C LYS A 23 -4.11 -9.95 -16.19
N GLY A 24 -3.79 -9.72 -14.92
CA GLY A 24 -2.47 -9.26 -14.47
C GLY A 24 -2.19 -7.78 -14.73
N ASN A 25 -3.20 -6.97 -15.08
CA ASN A 25 -3.01 -5.52 -15.16
C ASN A 25 -3.07 -4.94 -13.76
N ILE A 26 -2.10 -4.08 -13.43
CA ILE A 26 -1.93 -3.51 -12.09
C ILE A 26 -1.78 -1.99 -12.23
N LYS A 27 -2.42 -1.25 -11.32
CA LYS A 27 -2.16 0.17 -11.08
C LYS A 27 -2.08 0.43 -9.59
N GLY A 28 -1.28 1.39 -9.19
CA GLY A 28 -1.21 1.80 -7.79
C GLY A 28 -0.52 3.14 -7.62
N TYR A 29 -0.73 3.73 -6.45
CA TYR A 29 -0.10 4.97 -6.05
C TYR A 29 0.08 5.02 -4.54
N VAL A 30 0.91 5.96 -4.11
CA VAL A 30 1.08 6.34 -2.71
C VAL A 30 0.78 7.83 -2.55
N SER A 31 0.38 8.24 -1.36
CA SER A 31 0.03 9.65 -1.10
C SER A 31 1.25 10.56 -1.13
N ASN A 32 2.37 10.09 -0.57
CA ASN A 32 3.62 10.84 -0.56
C ASN A 32 4.76 10.03 -1.21
N PRO A 33 4.96 10.15 -2.52
CA PRO A 33 5.97 9.37 -3.24
C PRO A 33 7.41 9.87 -3.04
N GLN A 34 7.59 11.06 -2.46
CA GLN A 34 8.90 11.70 -2.28
C GLN A 34 9.48 11.46 -0.89
N ILE A 35 8.90 10.57 -0.08
CA ILE A 35 9.46 10.29 1.24
C ILE A 35 10.85 9.72 1.12
N ASP A 36 11.70 10.14 2.04
CA ASP A 36 13.00 9.53 2.27
C ASP A 36 13.16 9.34 3.77
N LEU A 37 13.60 8.15 4.16
CA LEU A 37 13.80 7.77 5.55
C LEU A 37 15.19 7.18 5.68
N PRO A 38 15.87 7.40 6.82
CA PRO A 38 17.07 6.67 7.15
C PRO A 38 16.85 5.16 7.07
N LEU A 39 17.92 4.41 6.82
CA LEU A 39 17.88 2.96 6.88
C LEU A 39 17.48 2.50 8.30
N ASN A 40 16.76 1.39 8.38
CA ASN A 40 16.41 0.75 9.64
C ASN A 40 17.65 0.20 10.35
N SER A 41 17.48 -0.35 11.56
CA SER A 41 18.56 -0.92 12.38
C SER A 41 19.33 -2.06 11.72
N LYS A 42 18.82 -2.66 10.64
CA LYS A 42 19.49 -3.70 9.84
C LYS A 42 20.19 -3.12 8.60
N GLY A 43 20.24 -1.80 8.45
CA GLY A 43 20.80 -1.13 7.27
C GLY A 43 19.98 -1.35 6.00
N LYS A 44 18.65 -1.55 6.11
CA LYS A 44 17.72 -1.72 4.96
C LYS A 44 16.72 -0.57 4.91
N LEU A 45 16.04 -0.40 3.77
CA LEU A 45 14.96 0.58 3.63
C LEU A 45 13.91 0.37 4.72
N ASP A 46 13.56 1.44 5.42
CA ASP A 46 12.59 1.38 6.50
C ASP A 46 11.15 1.47 6.00
N VAL A 47 10.69 0.40 5.34
CA VAL A 47 9.31 0.29 4.83
C VAL A 47 8.30 0.32 5.98
N GLY A 48 8.65 -0.26 7.14
CA GLY A 48 7.79 -0.26 8.33
C GLY A 48 7.60 1.15 8.89
N GLY A 49 8.68 1.93 8.98
CA GLY A 49 8.63 3.35 9.34
C GLY A 49 7.86 4.18 8.32
N ALA A 50 8.04 3.92 7.02
CA ALA A 50 7.34 4.60 5.94
C ALA A 50 5.82 4.40 5.96
N VAL A 51 5.37 3.15 6.09
CA VAL A 51 3.95 2.77 6.09
C VAL A 51 3.28 3.07 7.43
N GLY A 52 4.02 2.91 8.53
CA GLY A 52 3.51 2.93 9.89
C GLY A 52 2.90 1.58 10.30
N THR A 53 2.74 1.39 11.60
CA THR A 53 2.32 0.11 12.21
C THR A 53 0.96 0.17 12.90
N ASN A 54 0.31 1.34 12.91
CA ASN A 54 -0.97 1.53 13.60
C ASN A 54 -2.03 1.98 12.60
N GLY A 55 -2.60 1.02 11.89
CA GLY A 55 -3.66 1.31 10.94
C GLY A 55 -4.24 0.04 10.31
N THR A 56 -4.70 0.12 9.07
CA THR A 56 -5.50 -0.93 8.44
C THR A 56 -4.99 -1.31 7.06
N LEU A 57 -5.17 -2.60 6.73
CA LEU A 57 -5.05 -3.14 5.38
C LEU A 57 -6.44 -3.62 4.96
N ASN A 58 -7.01 -2.96 3.97
CA ASN A 58 -8.32 -3.26 3.42
C ASN A 58 -8.16 -3.96 2.08
N VAL A 59 -8.82 -5.13 1.93
CA VAL A 59 -8.87 -5.88 0.68
C VAL A 59 -10.30 -5.90 0.18
N ILE A 60 -10.51 -5.35 -1.00
CA ILE A 60 -11.81 -5.31 -1.67
C ILE A 60 -11.70 -6.22 -2.89
N LYS A 61 -12.51 -7.29 -2.93
CA LYS A 61 -12.63 -8.16 -4.10
C LYS A 61 -13.98 -7.90 -4.76
N ASP A 62 -13.94 -7.35 -5.96
CA ASP A 62 -15.10 -7.23 -6.82
C ASP A 62 -15.17 -8.46 -7.74
N ILE A 63 -16.19 -9.28 -7.53
CA ILE A 63 -16.48 -10.51 -8.28
C ILE A 63 -17.66 -10.35 -9.25
N GLY A 64 -18.12 -9.12 -9.50
CA GLY A 64 -19.17 -8.85 -10.47
C GLY A 64 -20.56 -9.38 -10.11
N LEU A 65 -20.81 -9.66 -8.83
CA LEU A 65 -22.15 -10.02 -8.34
C LEU A 65 -23.08 -8.80 -8.41
N LYS A 66 -24.27 -9.02 -8.97
CA LYS A 66 -25.43 -8.11 -8.87
C LYS A 66 -26.40 -8.61 -7.81
#